data_AF-A0A3P5XE24-F1
#
_entry.id   AF-A0A3P5XE24-F1
#
_cell.length_a   1.000
_cell.length_b   1.000
_cell.length_c   1.000
_cell.angle_alpha   90.00
_cell.angle_beta   90.00
_cell.angle_gamma   90.00
#
_symmetry.space_group_name_H-M   'P 1'
#
loop_
_entity.id
_entity.type
_entity.pdbx_description
1 polymer ?
#
loop_
_entity_poly.entity_id
_entity_poly.type
_entity_poly.pdbx_seq_one_letter_code
_entity_poly.pdbx_strand_id
1 'polypeptide(L)'
;MNLLLLFGLIILVLVSLLSPKNKMNSTKKKLYLLSLISTVIFALIPTIGYQVDSNGNHFFGFPAKGVVYRGGWVFTFSSLGLLLNFFLFYWFFKLLLYLWKVLTVRIKK
;
A
#
# COMPACT_ATOMS: atom_id res chain seq x y z
N MET A 1 -13.86 -1.34 -12.18
CA MET A 1 -13.35 -2.03 -10.97
C MET A 1 -14.53 -2.27 -10.05
N ASN A 2 -14.84 -3.52 -9.69
CA ASN A 2 -15.91 -3.77 -8.73
C ASN A 2 -15.45 -3.26 -7.36
N LEU A 3 -16.15 -2.29 -6.78
CA LEU A 3 -15.87 -1.73 -5.44
C LEU A 3 -15.64 -2.85 -4.40
N LEU A 4 -16.34 -3.97 -4.60
CA LEU A 4 -16.17 -5.25 -3.92
C LEU A 4 -14.73 -5.77 -3.82
N LEU A 5 -13.90 -5.65 -4.87
CA LEU A 5 -12.50 -6.13 -4.84
C LEU A 5 -11.64 -5.26 -3.91
N LEU A 6 -11.83 -3.94 -3.93
CA LEU A 6 -11.14 -3.01 -3.02
C LEU A 6 -11.49 -3.34 -1.57
N PHE A 7 -12.80 -3.44 -1.28
CA PHE A 7 -13.28 -3.79 0.06
C PHE A 7 -12.81 -5.18 0.50
N GLY A 8 -12.86 -6.18 -0.38
CA GLY A 8 -12.39 -7.53 -0.09
C GLY A 8 -10.91 -7.59 0.28
N LEU A 9 -10.07 -6.82 -0.41
CA LEU A 9 -8.63 -6.76 -0.13
C LEU A 9 -8.34 -6.03 1.19
N ILE A 10 -9.05 -4.92 1.47
CA ILE A 10 -8.98 -4.21 2.75
C ILE A 10 -9.38 -5.14 3.90
N ILE A 11 -10.50 -5.86 3.76
CA ILE A 11 -10.99 -6.82 4.75
C ILE A 11 -9.98 -7.94 4.95
N LEU A 12 -9.42 -8.51 3.88
CA LEU A 12 -8.40 -9.56 3.97
C LEU A 12 -7.18 -9.09 4.77
N VAL A 13 -6.66 -7.90 4.49
CA VAL A 13 -5.52 -7.33 5.21
C VAL A 13 -5.88 -7.06 6.67
N LEU A 14 -7.06 -6.47 6.95
CA LEU A 14 -7.54 -6.24 8.31
C LEU A 14 -7.68 -7.54 9.09
N VAL A 15 -8.31 -8.57 8.53
CA VAL A 15 -8.45 -9.88 9.14
C VAL A 15 -7.08 -10.51 9.42
N SER A 16 -6.13 -10.42 8.49
CA SER A 16 -4.77 -10.92 8.70
C SER A 16 -4.03 -10.21 9.85
N LEU A 17 -4.35 -8.93 10.07
CA LEU A 17 -3.69 -8.06 11.05
C LEU A 17 -4.31 -8.13 12.44
N LEU A 18 -5.64 -8.24 12.50
CA LEU A 18 -6.42 -8.41 13.73
C LEU A 18 -6.53 -9.87 14.16
N SER A 19 -6.12 -10.83 13.32
CA SER A 19 -6.18 -12.25 13.67
C SER A 19 -5.44 -12.50 14.99
N PRO A 20 -6.11 -13.07 16.01
CA PRO A 20 -5.52 -13.30 17.34
C PRO A 20 -4.36 -14.31 17.29
N LYS A 21 -4.29 -15.13 16.23
CA LYS A 21 -3.18 -16.04 15.96
C LYS A 21 -1.89 -15.30 15.58
N ASN A 22 -1.99 -14.05 15.13
CA ASN A 22 -0.87 -13.26 14.68
C ASN A 22 -0.19 -12.53 15.87
N LYS A 23 0.84 -13.17 16.47
CA LYS A 23 1.74 -12.60 17.49
C LYS A 23 2.69 -11.55 16.88
N MET A 24 2.13 -10.55 16.20
CA MET A 24 2.92 -9.47 15.62
C MET A 24 3.16 -8.35 16.65
N ASN A 25 4.42 -7.89 16.76
CA ASN A 25 4.82 -6.79 17.63
C ASN A 25 3.96 -5.53 17.38
N SER A 26 3.62 -4.79 18.44
CA SER A 26 2.80 -3.57 18.39
C SER A 26 3.35 -2.51 17.42
N THR A 27 4.67 -2.33 17.31
CA THR A 27 5.27 -1.40 16.33
C THR A 27 5.01 -1.86 14.91
N LYS A 28 5.14 -3.16 14.63
CA LYS A 28 4.86 -3.73 13.30
C LYS A 28 3.38 -3.58 12.97
N LYS A 29 2.46 -3.85 13.91
CA LYS A 29 1.01 -3.62 13.74
C LYS A 29 0.69 -2.16 13.38
N LYS A 30 1.27 -1.20 14.09
CA LYS A 30 1.11 0.23 13.79
C LYS A 30 1.60 0.59 12.38
N LEU A 31 2.77 0.07 11.97
CA LEU A 31 3.31 0.30 10.62
C LEU A 31 2.39 -0.28 9.54
N TYR A 32 1.90 -1.51 9.72
CA TYR A 32 0.97 -2.10 8.76
C TYR A 32 -0.34 -1.31 8.68
N LEU A 33 -0.91 -0.90 9.81
CA LEU A 33 -2.16 -0.13 9.84
C LEU A 33 -1.98 1.25 9.18
N LEU A 34 -0.85 1.92 9.44
CA LEU A 34 -0.51 3.18 8.78
C LEU A 34 -0.35 3.00 7.27
N SER A 35 0.30 1.91 6.84
CA SER A 35 0.47 1.57 5.42
C SER A 35 -0.86 1.30 4.72
N LEU A 36 -1.79 0.62 5.41
CA LEU A 36 -3.14 0.38 4.92
C LEU A 36 -3.90 1.69 4.73
N ILE A 37 -3.89 2.56 5.75
CA ILE A 37 -4.56 3.87 5.69
C ILE A 37 -3.99 4.71 4.55
N SER A 38 -2.66 4.80 4.42
CA SER A 38 -2.04 5.53 3.32
C SER A 38 -2.43 4.95 1.97
N THR A 39 -2.43 3.63 1.81
CA THR A 39 -2.86 2.98 0.56
C THR A 39 -4.29 3.36 0.18
N VAL A 40 -5.22 3.35 1.16
CA VAL A 40 -6.62 3.72 0.93
C VAL A 40 -6.75 5.20 0.57
N ILE A 41 -6.10 6.09 1.33
CA ILE A 41 -6.14 7.54 1.05
C ILE A 41 -5.62 7.81 -0.35
N PHE A 42 -4.43 7.29 -0.70
CA PHE A 42 -3.85 7.51 -2.02
C PHE A 42 -4.68 6.89 -3.14
N ALA A 43 -5.30 5.73 -2.93
CA ALA A 43 -6.19 5.10 -3.90
C ALA A 43 -7.45 5.95 -4.20
N LEU A 44 -7.97 6.67 -3.20
CA LEU A 44 -9.15 7.53 -3.33
C LEU A 44 -8.86 8.87 -4.02
N ILE A 45 -7.60 9.31 -4.06
CA ILE A 45 -7.24 10.55 -4.74
C ILE A 45 -7.39 10.35 -6.26
N PRO A 46 -8.31 11.08 -6.92
CA PRO A 46 -8.47 11.00 -8.38
C PRO A 46 -7.17 11.40 -9.07
N THR A 47 -6.92 10.93 -10.30
CA THR A 47 -5.70 11.21 -11.11
C THR A 47 -4.36 10.70 -10.55
N ILE A 48 -4.25 10.40 -9.26
CA ILE A 48 -3.04 9.87 -8.63
C ILE A 48 -3.22 8.38 -8.30
N GLY A 49 -4.27 8.06 -7.54
CA GLY A 49 -4.63 6.71 -7.13
C GLY A 49 -5.40 5.97 -8.19
N TYR A 50 -6.72 5.93 -8.07
CA TYR A 50 -7.58 5.29 -9.04
C TYR A 50 -7.69 6.11 -10.33
N GLN A 51 -7.36 5.47 -11.45
CA GLN A 51 -7.40 6.07 -12.77
C GLN A 51 -8.15 5.15 -13.73
N VAL A 52 -8.97 5.76 -14.59
CA VAL A 52 -9.63 5.08 -15.70
C VAL A 52 -9.05 5.66 -16.97
N ASP A 53 -8.44 4.80 -17.78
CA ASP A 53 -7.92 5.19 -19.09
C ASP A 53 -9.06 5.30 -20.11
N SER A 54 -8.79 6.00 -21.20
CA SER A 54 -9.65 6.20 -22.37
C SER A 54 -10.26 4.90 -22.91
N ASN A 55 -9.54 3.77 -22.78
CA ASN A 55 -10.01 2.44 -23.18
C ASN A 55 -10.85 1.72 -22.10
N GLY A 56 -11.29 2.42 -21.05
CA GLY A 56 -12.07 1.85 -19.94
C GLY A 56 -11.24 1.01 -18.95
N ASN A 57 -9.92 0.96 -19.12
CA ASN A 57 -9.03 0.19 -18.27
C ASN A 57 -8.82 0.88 -16.92
N HIS A 58 -8.90 0.12 -15.83
CA HIS A 58 -8.76 0.64 -14.47
C HIS A 58 -7.36 0.38 -13.92
N PHE A 59 -6.72 1.41 -13.36
CA PHE A 59 -5.37 1.35 -12.81
C PHE A 59 -5.35 1.91 -11.38
N PHE A 60 -4.59 1.26 -10.50
CA PHE A 60 -4.24 1.79 -9.19
C PHE A 60 -2.82 2.32 -9.21
N GLY A 61 -2.71 3.65 -9.13
CA GLY A 61 -1.48 4.38 -9.19
C GLY A 61 -0.95 4.85 -7.83
N PHE A 62 0.31 5.25 -7.87
CA PHE A 62 1.20 5.79 -6.85
C PHE A 62 1.34 5.02 -5.51
N PRO A 63 2.57 4.59 -5.15
CA PRO A 63 3.81 4.65 -5.93
C PRO A 63 3.93 3.55 -7.01
N ALA A 64 3.06 2.54 -7.00
CA ALA A 64 3.16 1.39 -7.91
C ALA A 64 3.05 1.72 -9.40
N LYS A 65 2.46 2.88 -9.76
CA LYS A 65 2.37 3.34 -11.16
C LYS A 65 3.73 3.36 -11.89
N GLY A 66 4.83 3.60 -11.17
CA GLY A 66 6.19 3.59 -11.74
C GLY A 66 6.78 2.20 -11.96
N VAL A 67 6.17 1.15 -11.40
CA VAL A 67 6.64 -0.24 -11.44
C VAL A 67 5.81 -1.10 -12.42
N VAL A 68 4.67 -0.58 -12.88
CA VAL A 68 3.79 -1.28 -13.83
C VAL A 68 4.33 -1.13 -15.25
N TYR A 69 4.73 -2.25 -15.85
CA TYR A 69 5.13 -2.34 -17.26
C TYR A 69 3.93 -2.08 -18.18
N ARG A 70 4.06 -1.14 -19.13
CA ARG A 70 3.02 -0.77 -20.12
C ARG A 70 3.07 -1.60 -21.42
N GLY A 71 3.51 -2.85 -21.37
CA GLY A 71 3.45 -3.76 -22.52
C GLY A 71 2.20 -4.63 -22.50
N GLY A 72 1.65 -4.95 -23.68
CA GLY A 72 0.36 -5.64 -23.90
C GLY A 72 0.30 -7.11 -23.48
N TRP A 73 0.68 -7.43 -22.24
CA TRP A 73 0.48 -8.74 -21.64
C TRP A 73 -0.90 -8.84 -20.96
N VAL A 74 -1.51 -10.02 -21.06
CA VAL A 74 -2.89 -10.34 -20.61
C VAL A 74 -3.06 -10.26 -19.08
N PHE A 75 -1.97 -10.45 -18.32
CA PHE A 75 -1.94 -10.20 -16.88
C PHE A 75 -1.58 -8.74 -16.61
N THR A 76 -2.59 -7.88 -16.52
CA THR A 76 -2.39 -6.50 -16.10
C THR A 76 -2.18 -6.45 -14.58
N PHE A 77 -0.96 -6.08 -14.15
CA PHE A 77 -0.61 -5.79 -12.75
C PHE A 77 -1.46 -4.68 -12.11
N SER A 78 -2.35 -4.05 -12.87
CA SER A 78 -3.26 -2.99 -12.44
C SER A 78 -4.11 -3.36 -11.22
N SER A 79 -4.56 -4.60 -11.11
CA SER A 79 -5.32 -5.09 -9.94
C SER A 79 -4.45 -5.33 -8.70
N LEU A 80 -3.17 -5.68 -8.90
CA LEU A 80 -2.18 -5.85 -7.84
C LEU A 80 -1.59 -4.51 -7.36
N GLY A 81 -1.88 -3.40 -8.05
CA GLY A 81 -1.36 -2.08 -7.71
C GLY A 81 -1.63 -1.66 -6.26
N LEU A 82 -2.78 -2.03 -5.70
CA LEU A 82 -3.10 -1.76 -4.28
C LEU A 82 -2.23 -2.56 -3.31
N LEU A 83 -2.02 -3.85 -3.58
CA LEU A 83 -1.14 -4.69 -2.79
C LEU A 83 0.29 -4.16 -2.84
N LEU A 84 0.77 -3.80 -4.04
CA LEU A 84 2.10 -3.23 -4.21
C LEU A 84 2.24 -1.89 -3.48
N ASN A 85 1.25 -1.00 -3.58
CA ASN A 85 1.21 0.27 -2.85
C ASN A 85 1.32 0.05 -1.34
N PHE A 86 0.57 -0.92 -0.79
CA PHE A 86 0.64 -1.28 0.61
C PHE A 86 2.05 -1.68 1.06
N PHE A 87 2.71 -2.57 0.31
CA PHE A 87 4.08 -2.98 0.62
C PHE A 87 5.08 -1.83 0.49
N LEU A 88 4.93 -0.96 -0.51
CA LEU A 88 5.78 0.20 -0.71
C LEU A 88 5.65 1.20 0.44
N PHE A 89 4.42 1.53 0.88
CA PHE A 89 4.20 2.38 2.05
C PHE A 89 4.78 1.74 3.32
N TYR A 90 4.63 0.42 3.50
CA TYR A 90 5.22 -0.27 4.63
C TYR A 90 6.73 -0.14 4.69
N TRP A 91 7.41 -0.37 3.56
CA TRP A 91 8.86 -0.18 3.48
C TRP A 91 9.27 1.27 3.69
N PHE A 92 8.53 2.22 3.11
CA PHE A 92 8.78 3.65 3.29
C PHE A 92 8.70 4.05 4.77
N PHE A 93 7.62 3.70 5.48
CA PHE A 93 7.48 4.03 6.90
C PHE A 93 8.50 3.29 7.78
N LYS A 94 8.86 2.05 7.42
CA LYS A 94 9.91 1.31 8.11
C LYS A 94 11.26 2.01 7.98
N LEU A 95 11.62 2.49 6.79
CA LEU A 95 12.84 3.27 6.54
C LEU A 95 12.80 4.59 7.30
N LEU A 96 11.69 5.31 7.27
CA LEU A 96 11.52 6.58 8.01
C LEU A 96 11.72 6.37 9.51
N LEU A 97 11.14 5.32 10.09
CA LEU A 97 11.30 4.97 11.50
C LEU A 97 12.73 4.57 11.84
N TYR A 98 13.42 3.89 10.93
CA TYR A 98 14.85 3.58 11.08
C TYR A 98 15.71 4.84 11.09
N LEU A 99 15.52 5.74 10.11
CA LEU A 99 16.23 7.02 10.03
C LEU A 99 15.98 7.89 11.26
N TRP A 100 14.74 7.99 11.72
CA TRP A 100 14.40 8.73 12.93
C TRP A 100 15.16 8.22 14.16
N LYS A 101 15.21 6.89 14.36
CA LYS A 101 15.96 6.29 15.47
C LYS A 101 17.45 6.63 15.37
N VAL A 102 18.06 6.49 14.19
CA VAL A 102 19.47 6.83 13.97
C VAL A 102 19.75 8.30 14.30
N LEU A 103 18.89 9.23 13.85
CA LEU A 103 19.02 10.65 14.14
C LEU A 103 18.91 10.94 15.64
N THR A 104 17.91 10.37 16.32
CA THR A 104 17.73 10.57 17.78
C THR A 104 18.90 10.03 18.61
N VAL A 105 19.55 8.95 18.16
CA VAL A 105 20.75 8.41 18.82
C VAL A 105 21.94 9.33 18.62
N ARG A 106 22.10 9.93 17.43
CA ARG A 106 23.17 10.91 17.18
C ARG A 106 23.00 12.21 17.96
N ILE A 107 21.77 12.68 18.16
CA ILE A 107 21.50 13.94 18.87
C ILE A 107 21.73 13.80 20.39
N LYS A 108 21.59 12.60 20.95
CA LYS A 108 21.85 12.32 22.37
C LYS A 108 23.32 12.07 22.72
N LYS A 109 24.21 12.07 21.73
CA LYS A 109 25.63 11.79 21.88
C LYS A 109 26.43 13.08 21.74
#